data_AF-A0A520HXF2-F1
#
_entry.id   AF-A0A520HXF2-F1
#
_cell.length_a   1.000
_cell.length_b   1.000
_cell.length_c   1.000
_cell.angle_alpha   90.00
_cell.angle_beta   90.00
_cell.angle_gamma   90.00
#
_symmetry.space_group_name_H-M   'P 1'
#
loop_
_entity.id
_entity.type
_entity.pdbx_description
1 polymer ?
#
loop_
_entity_poly.entity_id
_entity_poly.type
_entity_poly.pdbx_seq_one_letter_code
_entity_poly.pdbx_strand_id
1 'polypeptide(L)'
;MTSAPFDPSIVAAAQRARREAPFLALLLDREPGMAETFLSGHLPPLKTIHADLDDEPVARRLRLARRRLALRVAIGDLAGVDDLTSVTQTLSDFADRALDAAIVAAIAERTPDAAPVGFAAIALGKQGSRELN
;
A
#
# COMPACT_ATOMS: atom_id res chain seq x y z
N MET A 1 -1.88 -23.63 -4.36
CA MET A 1 -2.29 -22.34 -3.75
C MET A 1 -3.77 -22.44 -3.48
N THR A 2 -4.16 -22.66 -2.22
CA THR A 2 -5.58 -22.64 -1.85
C THR A 2 -6.08 -21.21 -2.01
N SER A 3 -7.08 -20.99 -2.86
CA SER A 3 -7.74 -19.69 -2.98
C SER A 3 -8.22 -19.26 -1.60
N ALA A 4 -8.02 -17.98 -1.25
CA ALA A 4 -8.66 -17.43 -0.05
C ALA A 4 -10.18 -17.66 -0.16
N PRO A 5 -10.87 -18.04 0.93
CA PRO A 5 -12.31 -18.21 0.90
C PRO A 5 -12.99 -16.87 0.61
N PHE A 6 -14.13 -16.93 -0.10
CA PHE A 6 -15.01 -15.79 -0.31
C PHE A 6 -15.46 -15.21 1.03
N ASP A 7 -15.42 -13.88 1.17
CA ASP A 7 -15.93 -13.17 2.34
C ASP A 7 -16.86 -11.99 1.91
N PRO A 8 -18.16 -12.05 2.27
CA PRO A 8 -19.12 -11.01 1.90
C PRO A 8 -18.87 -9.65 2.58
N SER A 9 -18.13 -9.62 3.69
CA SER A 9 -17.78 -8.37 4.39
C SER A 9 -16.91 -7.46 3.52
N ILE A 10 -16.04 -8.04 2.69
CA ILE A 10 -15.18 -7.32 1.74
C ILE A 10 -16.02 -6.63 0.67
N VAL A 11 -17.02 -7.33 0.13
CA VAL A 11 -17.94 -6.77 -0.87
C VAL A 11 -18.71 -5.59 -0.26
N ALA A 12 -19.25 -5.77 0.96
CA ALA A 12 -19.97 -4.73 1.68
C ALA A 12 -19.07 -3.52 1.98
N ALA A 13 -17.82 -3.74 2.38
CA ALA A 13 -16.83 -2.70 2.63
C ALA A 13 -16.50 -1.90 1.38
N ALA A 14 -16.25 -2.57 0.24
CA ALA A 14 -15.97 -1.90 -1.03
C ALA A 14 -17.16 -1.06 -1.53
N GLN A 15 -18.38 -1.59 -1.41
CA GLN A 15 -19.60 -0.86 -1.77
C GLN A 15 -19.83 0.35 -0.85
N ARG A 16 -19.63 0.20 0.46
CA ARG A 16 -19.73 1.30 1.42
C ARG A 16 -18.66 2.36 1.16
N ALA A 17 -17.40 1.95 0.93
CA ALA A 17 -16.31 2.85 0.58
C ALA A 17 -16.62 3.67 -0.68
N ARG A 18 -17.20 3.04 -1.71
CA ARG A 18 -17.60 3.73 -2.94
C ARG A 18 -18.71 4.78 -2.72
N ARG A 19 -19.65 4.52 -1.83
CA ARG A 19 -20.76 5.46 -1.54
C ARG A 19 -20.38 6.58 -0.58
N GLU A 20 -19.64 6.24 0.47
CA GLU A 20 -19.49 7.11 1.64
C GLU A 20 -18.10 7.78 1.74
N ALA A 21 -17.10 7.32 0.98
CA ALA A 21 -15.73 7.82 1.08
C ALA A 21 -15.21 8.30 -0.29
N PRO A 22 -15.31 9.60 -0.61
CA PRO A 22 -14.90 10.15 -1.90
C PRO A 22 -13.45 9.79 -2.29
N PHE A 23 -12.54 9.77 -1.31
CA PHE A 23 -11.15 9.35 -1.54
C PHE A 23 -11.06 7.87 -1.97
N LEU A 24 -11.76 6.97 -1.29
CA LEU A 24 -11.73 5.55 -1.62
C LEU A 24 -12.48 5.24 -2.92
N ALA A 25 -13.57 5.95 -3.21
CA ALA A 25 -14.27 5.88 -4.50
C ALA A 25 -13.30 6.20 -5.65
N LEU A 26 -12.54 7.30 -5.53
CA LEU A 26 -11.51 7.67 -6.50
C LEU A 26 -10.43 6.58 -6.64
N LEU A 27 -10.01 5.96 -5.54
CA LEU A 27 -9.01 4.88 -5.60
C LEU A 27 -9.56 3.61 -6.28
N LEU A 28 -10.82 3.26 -6.02
CA LEU A 28 -11.49 2.12 -6.67
C LEU A 28 -11.61 2.33 -8.18
N ASP A 29 -11.86 3.57 -8.64
CA ASP A 29 -11.90 3.88 -10.07
C ASP A 29 -10.52 3.84 -10.72
N ARG A 30 -9.46 4.18 -9.98
CA ARG A 30 -8.08 4.13 -10.47
C ARG A 30 -7.46 2.73 -10.44
N GLU A 31 -8.04 1.81 -9.69
CA GLU A 31 -7.52 0.44 -9.50
C GLU A 31 -8.62 -0.59 -9.79
N PRO A 32 -9.11 -0.67 -11.05
CA PRO A 32 -10.26 -1.51 -11.40
C PRO A 32 -10.04 -2.99 -11.09
N GLY A 33 -8.82 -3.54 -11.30
CA GLY A 33 -8.52 -4.93 -10.97
C GLY A 33 -8.62 -5.25 -9.48
N MET A 34 -8.26 -4.31 -8.61
CA MET A 34 -8.49 -4.48 -7.17
C MET A 34 -9.96 -4.32 -6.81
N ALA A 35 -10.67 -3.37 -7.44
CA ALA A 35 -12.10 -3.21 -7.24
C ALA A 35 -12.87 -4.49 -7.60
N GLU A 36 -12.55 -5.11 -8.74
CA GLU A 36 -13.08 -6.42 -9.15
C GLU A 36 -12.75 -7.51 -8.13
N THR A 37 -11.51 -7.55 -7.64
CA THR A 37 -11.10 -8.49 -6.61
C THR A 37 -11.94 -8.33 -5.34
N PHE A 38 -12.17 -7.10 -4.86
CA PHE A 38 -13.01 -6.84 -3.68
C PHE A 38 -14.48 -7.21 -3.92
N LEU A 39 -15.02 -6.89 -5.10
CA LEU A 39 -16.40 -7.24 -5.46
C LEU A 39 -16.61 -8.74 -5.63
N SER A 40 -15.53 -9.49 -5.90
CA SER A 40 -15.54 -10.96 -5.87
C SER A 40 -15.42 -11.53 -4.45
N GLY A 41 -15.41 -10.70 -3.41
CA GLY A 41 -15.31 -11.11 -2.00
C GLY A 41 -13.91 -11.56 -1.60
N HIS A 42 -12.87 -11.06 -2.27
CA HIS A 42 -11.48 -11.40 -1.97
C HIS A 42 -10.66 -10.16 -1.64
N LEU A 43 -9.72 -10.35 -0.74
CA LEU A 43 -8.82 -9.31 -0.27
C LEU A 43 -7.39 -9.72 -0.67
N PRO A 44 -6.75 -9.07 -1.65
CA PRO A 44 -5.46 -9.49 -2.16
C PRO A 44 -4.39 -9.38 -1.06
N PRO A 45 -3.47 -10.35 -0.95
CA PRO A 45 -2.37 -10.26 0.02
C PRO A 45 -1.50 -9.01 -0.21
N LEU A 46 -1.02 -8.37 0.85
CA LEU A 46 -0.22 -7.14 0.75
C LEU A 46 1.01 -7.26 -0.16
N LYS A 47 1.64 -8.44 -0.20
CA LYS A 47 2.81 -8.71 -1.06
C LYS A 47 2.50 -8.73 -2.55
N THR A 48 1.25 -8.96 -2.96
CA THR A 48 0.90 -9.12 -4.38
C THR A 48 0.45 -7.82 -5.02
N ILE A 49 0.09 -6.79 -4.24
CA ILE A 49 -0.52 -5.55 -4.77
C ILE A 49 0.45 -4.69 -5.59
N HIS A 50 1.75 -4.98 -5.56
CA HIS A 50 2.78 -4.19 -6.26
C HIS A 50 3.75 -5.07 -7.06
N ALA A 51 3.47 -6.37 -7.21
CA ALA A 51 4.38 -7.32 -7.87
C ALA A 51 4.54 -7.07 -9.38
N ASP A 52 3.58 -6.40 -10.00
CA ASP A 52 3.58 -5.98 -11.41
C ASP A 52 4.31 -4.65 -11.64
N LEU A 53 4.87 -4.04 -10.60
CA LEU A 53 5.46 -2.69 -10.67
C LEU A 53 6.98 -2.68 -10.72
N ASP A 54 7.65 -3.83 -10.74
CA ASP A 54 9.11 -3.92 -10.59
C ASP A 54 9.87 -3.15 -11.68
N ASP A 55 9.36 -3.17 -12.92
CA ASP A 55 9.93 -2.48 -14.07
C ASP A 55 9.62 -0.97 -14.13
N GLU A 56 8.74 -0.47 -13.25
CA GLU A 56 8.39 0.95 -13.21
C GLU A 56 9.53 1.79 -12.60
N PRO A 57 9.80 3.00 -13.14
CA PRO A 57 10.72 3.94 -12.49
C PRO A 57 10.35 4.15 -11.02
N VAL A 58 11.34 4.20 -10.12
CA VAL A 58 11.13 4.20 -8.65
C VAL A 58 10.05 5.18 -8.21
N ALA A 59 10.10 6.41 -8.74
CA ALA A 59 9.13 7.45 -8.37
C ALA A 59 7.69 7.09 -8.77
N ARG A 60 7.48 6.43 -9.92
CA ARG A 60 6.17 5.96 -10.37
C ARG A 60 5.73 4.72 -9.60
N ARG A 61 6.64 3.75 -9.43
CA ARG A 61 6.43 2.54 -8.61
C ARG A 61 5.94 2.87 -7.21
N LEU A 62 6.62 3.78 -6.49
CA LEU A 62 6.24 4.18 -5.14
C LEU A 62 4.85 4.84 -5.07
N ARG A 63 4.48 5.67 -6.07
CA ARG A 63 3.15 6.30 -6.13
C ARG A 63 2.04 5.29 -6.36
N LEU A 64 2.27 4.31 -7.24
CA LEU A 64 1.34 3.22 -7.50
C LEU A 64 1.20 2.31 -6.27
N ALA A 65 2.32 1.86 -5.70
CA ALA A 65 2.35 1.01 -4.52
C ALA A 65 1.65 1.66 -3.32
N ARG A 66 1.92 2.95 -3.04
CA ARG A 66 1.25 3.69 -1.95
C ARG A 66 -0.26 3.70 -2.12
N ARG A 67 -0.73 3.98 -3.34
CA ARG A 67 -2.15 4.06 -3.66
C ARG A 67 -2.83 2.71 -3.45
N ARG A 68 -2.22 1.65 -3.99
CA ARG A 68 -2.77 0.29 -3.88
C ARG A 68 -2.78 -0.20 -2.45
N LEU A 69 -1.72 0.08 -1.70
CA LEU A 69 -1.64 -0.21 -0.27
C LEU A 69 -2.75 0.51 0.51
N ALA A 70 -2.88 1.82 0.34
CA ALA A 70 -3.89 2.62 1.03
C ALA A 70 -5.31 2.10 0.77
N LEU A 71 -5.64 1.78 -0.48
CA LEU A 71 -6.94 1.21 -0.81
C LEU A 71 -7.12 -0.17 -0.16
N ARG A 72 -6.12 -1.05 -0.29
CA ARG A 72 -6.18 -2.40 0.26
C ARG A 72 -6.37 -2.39 1.78
N VAL A 73 -5.56 -1.64 2.53
CA VAL A 73 -5.68 -1.62 4.01
C VAL A 73 -6.99 -0.97 4.45
N ALA A 74 -7.48 0.06 3.75
CA ALA A 74 -8.76 0.67 4.07
C ALA A 74 -9.94 -0.29 3.87
N ILE A 75 -9.94 -1.09 2.80
CA ILE A 75 -10.98 -2.12 2.61
C ILE A 75 -10.86 -3.23 3.64
N GLY A 76 -9.64 -3.66 3.99
CA GLY A 76 -9.41 -4.66 5.02
C GLY A 76 -9.91 -4.23 6.41
N ASP A 77 -9.61 -3.00 6.80
CA ASP A 77 -10.12 -2.36 8.03
C ASP A 77 -11.65 -2.28 8.04
N LEU A 78 -12.24 -1.72 6.97
CA LEU A 78 -13.69 -1.59 6.86
C LEU A 78 -14.44 -2.94 6.84
N ALA A 79 -13.79 -4.00 6.37
CA ALA A 79 -14.31 -5.37 6.37
C ALA A 79 -14.09 -6.09 7.72
N GLY A 80 -13.26 -5.55 8.61
CA GLY A 80 -12.86 -6.19 9.87
C GLY A 80 -11.86 -7.33 9.70
N VAL A 81 -11.20 -7.41 8.54
CA VAL A 81 -10.18 -8.43 8.23
C VAL A 81 -8.81 -8.03 8.79
N ASP A 82 -8.47 -6.75 8.70
CA ASP A 82 -7.26 -6.20 9.30
C ASP A 82 -7.65 -5.33 10.50
N ASP A 83 -7.01 -5.53 11.64
CA ASP A 83 -7.19 -4.65 12.81
C ASP A 83 -6.37 -3.35 12.68
N LEU A 84 -6.70 -2.36 13.51
CA LEU A 84 -6.05 -1.05 13.51
C LEU A 84 -4.52 -1.14 13.68
N THR A 85 -4.04 -2.10 14.48
CA THR A 85 -2.60 -2.27 14.73
C THR A 85 -1.90 -2.76 13.47
N SER A 86 -2.48 -3.76 12.79
CA SER A 86 -2.01 -4.27 11.51
C SER A 86 -1.99 -3.19 10.43
N VAL A 87 -3.04 -2.35 10.37
CA VAL A 87 -3.15 -1.25 9.41
C VAL A 87 -2.05 -0.21 9.63
N THR A 88 -1.93 0.33 10.85
CA THR A 88 -0.94 1.37 11.19
C THR A 88 0.49 0.88 11.02
N GLN A 89 0.75 -0.39 11.38
CA GLN A 89 2.05 -1.02 11.16
C GLN A 89 2.34 -1.22 9.66
N THR A 90 1.37 -1.67 8.87
CA THR A 90 1.52 -1.84 7.42
C THR A 90 1.83 -0.52 6.72
N LEU A 91 1.15 0.56 7.11
CA LEU A 91 1.42 1.91 6.60
C LEU A 91 2.83 2.38 6.97
N SER A 92 3.25 2.10 8.21
CA SER A 92 4.59 2.46 8.69
C SER A 92 5.69 1.70 7.97
N ASP A 93 5.55 0.39 7.85
CA ASP A 93 6.52 -0.46 7.13
C ASP A 93 6.61 -0.10 5.65
N PHE A 94 5.52 0.36 5.04
CA PHE A 94 5.58 0.91 3.69
C PHE A 94 6.33 2.24 3.63
N ALA A 95 6.08 3.16 4.58
CA ALA A 95 6.75 4.44 4.61
C ALA A 95 8.27 4.29 4.75
N ASP A 96 8.73 3.38 5.60
CA ASP A 96 10.16 3.08 5.79
C ASP A 96 10.79 2.55 4.49
N ARG A 97 10.17 1.54 3.86
CA ARG A 97 10.64 0.98 2.58
C ARG A 97 10.60 2.00 1.44
N ALA A 98 9.58 2.85 1.41
CA ALA A 98 9.46 3.89 0.38
C ALA A 98 10.54 4.96 0.53
N LEU A 99 10.87 5.33 1.78
CA LEU A 99 11.92 6.29 2.07
C LEU A 99 13.30 5.72 1.69
N ASP A 100 13.58 4.48 2.08
CA ASP A 100 14.81 3.77 1.69
C ASP A 100 14.98 3.72 0.16
N ALA A 101 13.96 3.24 -0.56
CA ALA A 101 13.97 3.16 -2.01
C ALA A 101 14.18 4.54 -2.68
N ALA A 102 13.57 5.59 -2.15
CA ALA A 102 13.73 6.95 -2.67
C ALA A 102 15.14 7.51 -2.43
N ILE A 103 15.71 7.29 -1.24
CA ILE A 103 17.07 7.72 -0.90
C ILE A 103 18.08 7.01 -1.78
N VAL A 104 17.98 5.68 -1.90
CA VAL A 104 18.86 4.86 -2.75
C VAL A 104 18.79 5.32 -4.21
N ALA A 105 17.58 5.56 -4.74
CA ALA A 105 17.41 6.04 -6.11
C ALA A 105 18.05 7.42 -6.32
N ALA A 106 17.86 8.36 -5.39
CA ALA A 106 18.43 9.71 -5.47
C ALA A 106 19.96 9.70 -5.40
N ILE A 107 20.55 8.84 -4.55
CA ILE A 107 22.00 8.67 -4.48
C ILE A 107 22.53 8.08 -5.79
N ALA A 108 21.92 7.01 -6.30
CA ALA A 108 22.35 6.38 -7.54
C ALA A 108 22.28 7.34 -8.74
N GLU A 109 21.24 8.16 -8.84
CA GLU A 109 21.14 9.19 -9.88
C GLU A 109 22.25 10.25 -9.76
N ARG A 110 22.59 10.65 -8.53
CA ARG A 110 23.60 11.69 -8.26
C ARG A 110 25.03 11.17 -8.38
N THR A 111 25.26 9.89 -8.08
CA THR A 111 26.58 9.22 -8.06
C THR A 111 26.49 7.80 -8.66
N PRO A 112 26.47 7.67 -10.00
CA PRO A 112 26.15 6.42 -10.70
C PRO A 112 27.06 5.21 -10.42
N ASP A 113 28.28 5.46 -9.92
CA ASP A 113 29.29 4.41 -9.69
C ASP A 113 29.61 4.19 -8.19
N ALA A 114 28.93 4.91 -7.31
CA ALA A 114 29.16 4.81 -5.87
C ALA A 114 28.03 4.01 -5.21
N ALA A 115 28.41 3.11 -4.30
CA ALA A 115 27.43 2.43 -3.46
C ALA A 115 26.73 3.43 -2.53
N PRO A 116 25.40 3.32 -2.31
CA PRO A 116 24.66 4.21 -1.43
C PRO A 116 24.90 3.85 0.04
N VAL A 117 26.04 4.29 0.58
CA VAL A 117 26.48 4.00 1.94
C VAL A 117 26.69 5.28 2.76
N GLY A 118 26.62 5.17 4.09
CA GLY A 118 26.92 6.29 5.00
C GLY A 118 25.81 7.33 5.15
N PHE A 119 24.59 7.03 4.69
CA PHE A 119 23.41 7.87 4.88
C PHE A 119 22.41 7.18 5.80
N ALA A 120 21.84 7.94 6.74
CA ALA A 120 20.78 7.47 7.62
C ALA A 120 19.63 8.47 7.64
N ALA A 121 18.40 7.97 7.57
CA ALA A 121 17.19 8.74 7.78
C ALA A 121 16.56 8.34 9.12
N ILE A 122 16.24 9.33 9.96
CA ILE A 122 15.60 9.11 11.26
C ILE A 122 14.16 9.61 11.17
N ALA A 123 13.21 8.68 11.19
CA ALA A 123 11.80 9.01 11.24
C ALA A 123 11.41 9.48 12.65
N LEU A 124 10.72 10.62 12.75
CA LEU A 124 10.19 11.16 13.99
C LEU A 124 8.64 11.11 13.97
N GLY A 125 8.02 11.35 15.13
CA GLY A 125 6.55 11.40 15.25
C GLY A 125 5.88 10.05 14.97
N LYS A 126 4.76 10.06 14.24
CA LYS A 126 3.95 8.85 13.98
C LYS A 126 4.71 7.75 13.25
N GLN A 127 5.50 8.10 12.23
CA GLN A 127 6.32 7.11 11.54
C GLN A 127 7.38 6.53 12.47
N GLY A 128 8.08 7.38 13.23
CA GLY A 128 9.06 6.93 14.24
C GLY A 128 8.46 6.06 15.35
N SER A 129 7.17 6.26 15.65
CA SER A 129 6.41 5.47 16.63
C SER A 129 5.67 4.27 16.02
N ARG A 130 5.75 4.10 14.68
CA ARG A 130 5.08 3.03 13.92
C ARG A 130 3.55 3.07 13.96
N GLU A 131 2.98 4.27 14.06
CA GLU A 131 1.54 4.56 14.17
C GLU A 131 1.04 5.46 13.02
N LEU A 132 1.56 5.25 11.81
CA LEU A 132 1.14 6.04 10.64
C LEU A 132 -0.35 5.86 10.31
N ASN A 133 -0.98 6.96 9.88
CA ASN A 133 -2.39 7.06 9.55
C ASN A 133 -2.64 7.59 8.14
#